data_AF-A0A087T7C2-F1
#
_entry.id   AF-A0A087T7C2-F1
#
_cell.length_a   1.000
_cell.length_b   1.000
_cell.length_c   1.000
_cell.angle_alpha   90.00
_cell.angle_beta   90.00
_cell.angle_gamma   90.00
#
_symmetry.space_group_name_H-M   'P 1'
#
loop_
_entity.id
_entity.type
_entity.pdbx_description
1 polymer ?
#
loop_
_entity_poly.entity_id
_entity_poly.type
_entity_poly.pdbx_seq_one_letter_code
_entity_poly.pdbx_strand_id
1 'polypeptide(L)' 'MGSPGLSTDDLNSSLDCYTNGLPMSPSSKTGSFATKIFRDPVHGQIELHPACVAIIDTPEFQRLRYIKQTGCLEYVYP' A
#
# COMPACT_ATOMS: atom_id res chain seq x y z
N MET A 1 -49.53 -16.32 -5.74
CA MET A 1 -49.58 -14.98 -5.13
C MET A 1 -49.06 -15.09 -3.70
N GLY A 2 -48.14 -14.21 -3.30
CA GLY A 2 -47.62 -14.09 -1.92
C GLY A 2 -46.39 -14.96 -1.64
N SER A 3 -45.18 -14.54 -2.03
CA SER A 3 -44.15 -13.86 -1.19
C SER A 3 -43.05 -14.83 -0.74
N PRO A 4 -41.84 -14.81 -1.34
CA PRO A 4 -40.64 -15.40 -0.76
C PRO A 4 -39.96 -14.37 0.15
N GLY A 5 -39.83 -14.69 1.44
CA GLY A 5 -39.13 -13.90 2.44
C GLY A 5 -37.84 -14.59 2.90
N LEU A 6 -36.77 -13.77 2.97
CA LEU A 6 -35.48 -13.98 3.64
C LEU A 6 -34.49 -15.00 3.04
N SER A 7 -33.47 -14.49 2.35
CA SER A 7 -32.15 -14.33 3.00
C SER A 7 -31.38 -13.21 2.29
N THR A 8 -30.89 -12.24 3.05
CA THR A 8 -30.04 -11.14 2.56
C THR A 8 -28.58 -11.42 2.90
N ASP A 9 -28.14 -12.66 2.68
CA ASP A 9 -26.78 -13.10 3.05
C ASP A 9 -25.89 -13.44 1.85
N ASP A 10 -26.37 -13.28 0.61
CA ASP A 10 -25.59 -13.58 -0.61
C ASP A 10 -24.82 -12.39 -1.21
N LEU A 11 -24.68 -11.27 -0.48
CA LEU A 11 -23.87 -10.12 -0.92
C LEU A 11 -22.47 -10.07 -0.27
N ASN A 12 -21.94 -11.22 0.16
CA ASN A 12 -20.54 -11.28 0.63
C ASN A 12 -19.73 -12.44 0.02
N SER A 13 -20.20 -13.03 -1.08
CA SER A 13 -19.52 -14.12 -1.80
C SER A 13 -19.23 -13.76 -3.26
N SER A 14 -18.75 -12.55 -3.53
CA SER A 14 -18.24 -12.19 -4.86
C SER A 14 -17.30 -10.99 -4.81
N LEU A 15 -16.19 -11.12 -4.07
CA LEU A 15 -14.99 -10.31 -4.24
C LEU A 15 -13.80 -11.20 -4.61
N ASP A 16 -14.09 -12.29 -5.33
CA ASP A 16 -13.09 -13.15 -5.95
C ASP A 16 -12.68 -12.53 -7.30
N CYS A 17 -11.66 -11.66 -7.24
CA CYS A 17 -10.53 -11.60 -8.18
C CYS A 17 -10.77 -11.78 -9.71
N TYR A 18 -11.88 -11.31 -10.27
CA TYR A 18 -12.06 -11.19 -11.71
C TYR A 18 -12.16 -9.72 -12.10
N THR A 19 -11.15 -9.19 -12.80
CA THR A 19 -11.34 -7.89 -13.47
C THR A 19 -11.67 -8.08 -14.95
N ASN A 20 -11.06 -9.01 -15.71
CA ASN A 20 -11.39 -9.17 -17.14
C ASN A 20 -10.95 -10.53 -17.73
N GLY A 21 -11.58 -11.64 -17.33
CA GLY A 21 -11.61 -12.88 -18.13
C GLY A 21 -10.28 -13.56 -18.54
N LEU A 22 -9.13 -13.18 -17.98
CA LEU A 22 -7.84 -13.82 -18.26
C LEU A 22 -7.27 -14.41 -16.96
N PRO A 23 -6.80 -15.67 -16.96
CA PRO A 23 -6.17 -16.26 -15.79
C PRO A 23 -4.88 -15.50 -15.48
N MET A 24 -4.85 -14.80 -14.35
CA MET A 24 -3.60 -14.28 -13.79
C MET A 24 -2.65 -15.47 -13.57
N SER A 25 -1.49 -15.42 -14.22
CA SER A 25 -0.38 -16.34 -13.99
C SER A 25 -0.03 -16.38 -12.49
N PRO A 26 0.24 -17.56 -11.90
CA PRO A 26 0.62 -17.69 -10.51
C PRO A 26 2.09 -17.30 -10.33
N SER A 27 2.40 -16.01 -10.48
CA SER A 27 3.55 -15.41 -9.80
C SER A 27 3.02 -14.56 -8.64
N SER A 28 2.15 -15.17 -7.85
CA SER A 28 1.59 -14.62 -6.62
C SER A 28 2.62 -14.73 -5.51
N LYS A 29 3.46 -13.71 -5.36
CA LYS A 29 3.87 -13.32 -4.01
C LYS A 29 2.72 -12.55 -3.39
N THR A 30 1.62 -13.23 -3.07
CA THR A 30 0.64 -12.75 -2.08
C THR A 30 1.27 -12.93 -0.70
N GLY A 31 2.37 -12.20 -0.47
CA GLY A 31 2.80 -11.90 0.88
C GLY A 31 1.70 -11.05 1.49
N SER A 32 1.25 -11.43 2.68
CA SER A 32 0.36 -10.63 3.53
C SER A 32 0.60 -9.13 3.31
N PHE A 33 -0.41 -8.42 2.81
CA PHE A 33 -0.36 -6.98 2.54
C PHE A 33 -0.31 -6.18 3.84
N ALA A 34 0.74 -6.38 4.63
CA ALA A 34 0.94 -5.68 5.89
C ALA A 34 1.33 -4.24 5.57
N THR A 35 0.43 -3.32 5.90
CA THR A 35 0.70 -1.88 5.88
C THR A 35 1.87 -1.57 6.80
N LYS A 36 2.88 -0.87 6.29
CA LYS A 36 4.05 -0.49 7.09
C LYS A 36 3.81 0.88 7.70
N ILE A 37 4.09 0.98 8.99
CA ILE A 37 3.93 2.20 9.76
C ILE A 37 5.27 2.93 9.85
N PHE A 38 5.33 4.15 9.34
CA PHE A 38 6.47 5.07 9.45
C PHE A 38 6.17 6.14 10.51
N ARG A 39 7.19 6.54 11.28
CA ARG A 39 7.09 7.62 12.26
C ARG A 39 7.85 8.83 11.72
N ASP A 40 7.15 9.95 11.60
CA ASP A 40 7.63 11.23 11.10
C ASP A 40 7.36 12.33 12.16
N PRO A 41 8.30 13.25 12.43
CA PRO A 41 8.12 14.30 13.44
C PRO A 41 7.09 15.37 13.07
N VAL A 42 6.77 15.55 11.78
CA VAL A 42 5.81 16.55 11.31
C VAL A 42 4.43 15.91 11.15
N HIS A 43 4.37 14.74 10.54
CA HIS A 43 3.12 14.05 10.21
C HIS A 43 2.71 12.95 11.19
N GLY A 44 3.54 12.66 12.21
CA GLY A 44 3.26 11.64 13.21
C GLY A 44 3.38 10.23 12.64
N GLN A 45 2.30 9.45 12.69
CA GLN A 45 2.28 8.08 12.18
C GLN A 45 1.75 8.05 10.74
N ILE A 46 2.57 7.60 9.79
CA ILE A 46 2.21 7.45 8.38
C ILE A 46 2.06 5.96 8.06
N GLU A 47 0.90 5.58 7.55
CA GLU A 47 0.59 4.21 7.13
C GLU A 47 0.76 4.07 5.62
N LEU A 48 1.66 3.19 5.17
CA LEU A 48 1.97 3.01 3.75
C LEU A 48 1.58 1.62 3.25
N HIS A 49 0.90 1.62 2.10
CA HIS A 49 0.54 0.42 1.36
C HIS A 49 1.81 -0.34 0.91
N PRO A 50 1.82 -1.69 0.93
CA PRO A 50 2.98 -2.51 0.58
C PRO A 50 3.60 -2.22 -0.79
N ALA A 51 2.82 -1.79 -1.79
CA ALA A 51 3.35 -1.37 -3.09
C ALA A 51 4.28 -0.14 -2.97
N CYS A 52 3.93 0.83 -2.12
CA CYS A 52 4.76 2.01 -1.88
C CYS A 52 6.02 1.64 -1.09
N VAL A 53 5.90 0.72 -0.13
CA VAL A 53 7.04 0.20 0.64
C VAL A 53 8.06 -0.47 -0.28
N ALA A 54 7.60 -1.26 -1.25
CA ALA A 54 8.47 -1.90 -2.23
C ALA A 54 9.28 -0.89 -3.06
N ILE A 55 8.70 0.25 -3.40
CA ILE A 55 9.40 1.35 -4.10
C ILE A 55 10.40 2.03 -3.16
N ILE A 56 9.99 2.30 -1.93
CA ILE A 56 10.84 2.95 -0.93
C ILE A 56 12.08 2.12 -0.62
N ASP A 57 11.95 0.80 -0.56
CA ASP A 57 13.06 -0.11 -0.22
C ASP A 57 14.06 -0.34 -1.38
N THR A 58 13.87 0.32 -2.54
CA THR A 58 14.83 0.28 -3.65
C THR A 58 16.09 1.11 -3.37
N PRO A 59 17.29 0.71 -3.84
CA PRO A 59 18.53 1.47 -3.61
C PRO A 59 18.48 2.87 -4.24
N GLU A 60 17.76 3.03 -5.35
CA GLU A 60 17.56 4.30 -6.03
C GLU A 60 16.81 5.31 -5.16
N PHE A 61 15.77 4.85 -4.46
CA PHE A 61 14.99 5.67 -3.55
C PHE A 61 15.72 5.89 -2.22
N GLN A 62 16.37 4.86 -1.67
CA GLN A 62 17.16 4.98 -0.44
C GLN A 62 18.34 5.97 -0.57
N ARG A 63 18.85 6.22 -1.79
CA ARG A 63 19.86 7.24 -2.05
C ARG A 63 19.44 8.64 -1.58
N LEU A 64 18.14 8.95 -1.60
CA LEU A 64 17.61 10.25 -1.19
C LEU A 64 17.90 10.56 0.28
N ARG A 65 18.13 9.55 1.14
CA ARG A 65 18.52 9.76 2.55
C ARG A 65 19.85 10.51 2.70
N TYR A 66 20.74 10.41 1.72
CA TYR A 66 22.06 11.03 1.77
C TYR A 66 22.09 12.41 1.13
N ILE A 67 20.96 12.89 0.60
CA ILE A 67 20.86 14.20 -0.03
C ILE A 67 20.09 15.12 0.92
N LYS A 68 20.79 16.13 1.43
CA LYS A 68 20.19 17.14 2.31
C LYS A 68 19.18 17.97 1.51
N GLN A 69 17.99 18.17 2.06
CA GLN A 69 16.92 18.97 1.44
C GLN A 69 17.36 20.42 1.16
N THR A 70 18.16 21.00 2.05
CA THR A 70 18.60 22.41 2.00
C THR A 70 20.03 22.59 1.47
N GLY A 71 20.72 21.51 1.09
CA GLY A 71 22.05 21.55 0.50
C GLY A 71 23.06 22.38 1.30
N CYS A 72 23.68 23.39 0.68
CA CYS A 72 24.69 24.24 1.32
C CYS A 72 24.14 25.14 2.44
N LEU A 73 22.82 25.35 2.51
CA LEU A 73 22.23 26.20 3.56
C LEU A 73 22.36 25.57 4.95
N GLU A 74 22.59 24.26 5.04
CA GLU A 74 22.88 23.59 6.31
C GLU A 74 24.16 24.11 6.98
N TYR A 75 25.13 24.65 6.23
CA TYR A 75 26.33 25.25 6.83
C TYR A 75 26.06 26.59 7.51
N VAL A 76 24.92 27.23 7.21
CA VAL A 76 24.52 28.53 7.78
C VAL A 76 23.53 28.33 8.93
N TYR A 77 22.66 27.31 8.84
CA TYR A 77 21.64 26.99 9.83
C TYR A 77 21.75 25.52 10.23
N PRO A 78 22.55 25.20 11.27
CA PRO A 78 22.68 23.84 11.81
C PRO A 78 21.46 23.41 12.64
#